data_AF-A0A6C0C284-F1
#
_entry.id   AF-A0A6C0C284-F1
#
_cell.length_a   1.000
_cell.length_b   1.000
_cell.length_c   1.000
_cell.angle_alpha   90.00
_cell.angle_beta   90.00
_cell.angle_gamma   90.00
#
_symmetry.space_group_name_H-M   'P 1'
#
loop_
_entity.id
_entity.type
_entity.pdbx_description
1 polymer ?
#
loop_
_entity_poly.entity_id
_entity_poly.type
_entity_poly.pdbx_seq_one_letter_code
_entity_poly.pdbx_strand_id
1 'polypeptide(L)'
;MDYNEACRILEISEKHTEECIKRGYHRMALKHHPDKGGDPEKFKKILEAKNKLMNQYRKVPLQKDINYNITFSELLSKLLRQIAPDVEWDSIFIDTTFNEILKGCHDISLKVFTRLKKDRAIKIYEILSKYNEIFCLKVETLNSMKEIIKEKMKDDNIIILQPKIKDLMNDKIYKLELGETIHYVPLWHNELYFDVSDNDLIVQIIPDIDSNIVIGPNNDIAMDYELHLLDAYRNETRDIYMGGSKFTINTNELKLTEQKQVFTFKNRGLLRIDTNDIFDSSKRGDVYIAIKLIPGKYV
;
A
#
# COMPACT_ATOMS: atom_id res chain seq x y z
N MET A 1 33.79 -15.89 -19.67
CA MET A 1 33.04 -14.73 -19.12
C MET A 1 33.81 -14.13 -17.96
N ASP A 2 33.96 -12.80 -17.96
CA ASP A 2 34.58 -12.03 -16.88
C ASP A 2 33.60 -11.79 -15.71
N TYR A 3 34.11 -11.49 -14.52
CA TYR A 3 33.32 -11.26 -13.30
C TYR A 3 32.39 -10.05 -13.42
N ASN A 4 32.91 -8.92 -13.91
CA ASN A 4 32.12 -7.69 -14.09
C ASN A 4 31.03 -7.90 -15.14
N GLU A 5 31.35 -8.65 -16.19
CA GLU A 5 30.38 -9.02 -17.22
C GLU A 5 29.27 -9.92 -16.65
N ALA A 6 29.60 -10.88 -15.78
CA ALA A 6 28.62 -11.72 -15.11
C ALA A 6 27.68 -10.91 -14.18
N CYS A 7 28.22 -9.93 -13.45
CA CYS A 7 27.42 -9.02 -12.61
C CYS A 7 26.46 -8.17 -13.46
N ARG A 8 26.95 -7.70 -14.62
CA ARG A 8 26.16 -6.90 -15.57
C ARG A 8 25.04 -7.71 -16.22
N ILE A 9 25.30 -8.96 -16.61
CA ILE A 9 24.30 -9.87 -17.19
C ILE A 9 23.16 -10.18 -16.21
N LEU A 10 23.46 -10.28 -14.91
CA LEU A 10 22.45 -10.53 -13.87
C LEU A 10 21.84 -9.25 -13.27
N GLU A 11 22.30 -8.07 -13.70
CA GLU A 11 21.91 -6.76 -13.17
C GLU A 11 22.07 -6.67 -11.64
N ILE A 12 23.22 -7.10 -11.11
CA ILE A 12 23.54 -7.05 -9.68
C ILE A 12 24.80 -6.24 -9.38
N SER A 13 24.89 -5.70 -8.17
CA SER A 13 26.06 -4.95 -7.70
C SER A 13 27.32 -5.84 -7.59
N GLU A 14 28.50 -5.26 -7.77
CA GLU A 14 29.78 -5.94 -7.52
C GLU A 14 29.92 -6.41 -6.06
N LYS A 15 29.27 -5.71 -5.12
CA LYS A 15 29.10 -6.14 -3.72
C LYS A 15 27.77 -6.87 -3.58
N HIS A 16 27.77 -8.17 -3.82
CA HIS A 16 26.57 -9.00 -3.77
C HIS A 16 26.72 -10.15 -2.77
N THR A 17 25.59 -10.75 -2.37
CA THR A 17 25.57 -12.00 -1.60
C THR A 17 25.19 -13.17 -2.51
N GLU A 18 25.35 -14.40 -2.02
CA GLU A 18 24.87 -15.61 -2.73
C GLU A 18 23.37 -15.50 -3.09
N GLU A 19 22.59 -14.89 -2.20
CA GLU A 19 21.15 -14.68 -2.40
C GLU A 19 20.87 -13.66 -3.51
N CYS A 20 21.65 -12.58 -3.60
CA CYS A 20 21.56 -11.61 -4.69
C CYS A 20 21.79 -12.28 -6.05
N ILE A 21 22.78 -13.19 -6.16
CA ILE A 21 23.04 -13.94 -7.39
C ILE A 21 21.85 -14.81 -7.77
N LYS A 22 21.29 -15.56 -6.80
CA LYS A 22 20.11 -16.42 -7.02
C LYS A 22 18.92 -15.59 -7.52
N ARG A 23 18.65 -14.44 -6.89
CA ARG A 23 17.56 -13.54 -7.29
C ARG A 23 17.77 -12.95 -8.68
N GLY A 24 18.97 -12.45 -8.98
CA GLY A 24 19.31 -11.87 -10.29
C GLY A 24 19.17 -12.92 -11.40
N TYR A 25 19.66 -14.14 -11.15
CA TYR A 25 19.48 -15.26 -12.06
C TYR A 25 18.02 -15.58 -12.35
N HIS A 26 17.19 -15.83 -11.33
CA HIS A 26 15.78 -16.17 -11.55
C HIS A 26 15.05 -15.06 -12.31
N ARG A 27 15.34 -13.79 -11.98
CA ARG A 27 14.76 -12.63 -12.67
C ARG A 27 15.10 -12.60 -14.16
N MET A 28 16.39 -12.66 -14.48
CA MET A 28 16.85 -12.60 -15.88
C MET A 28 16.47 -13.86 -16.67
N ALA A 29 16.54 -15.03 -16.04
CA ALA A 29 16.17 -16.29 -16.65
C ALA A 29 14.69 -16.33 -17.04
N LEU A 30 13.79 -15.82 -16.20
CA LEU A 30 12.36 -15.74 -16.52
C LEU A 30 12.04 -14.70 -17.60
N LYS A 31 12.76 -13.57 -17.60
CA LYS A 31 12.60 -12.51 -18.60
C LYS A 31 13.05 -12.94 -20.00
N HIS A 32 14.08 -13.79 -20.09
CA HIS A 32 14.71 -14.19 -21.35
C HIS A 32 14.57 -15.68 -21.66
N HIS A 33 13.61 -16.39 -21.04
CA HIS A 33 13.42 -17.81 -21.28
C HIS A 33 12.95 -18.09 -22.72
N PRO A 34 13.48 -19.14 -23.40
CA PRO A 34 13.05 -19.53 -24.74
C PRO A 34 11.54 -19.75 -24.89
N ASP A 35 10.90 -20.40 -23.92
CA ASP A 35 9.44 -20.64 -23.90
C ASP A 35 8.59 -19.36 -23.96
N LYS A 36 9.16 -18.20 -23.61
CA LYS A 36 8.52 -16.87 -23.72
C LYS A 36 8.92 -16.09 -24.97
N GLY A 37 9.61 -16.73 -25.92
CA GLY A 37 10.16 -16.08 -27.11
C GLY A 37 11.50 -15.36 -26.87
N GLY A 38 12.19 -15.67 -25.77
CA GLY A 38 13.54 -15.17 -25.49
C GLY A 38 14.62 -15.86 -26.33
N ASP A 39 15.75 -15.18 -26.52
CA ASP A 39 16.90 -15.73 -27.24
C ASP A 39 17.62 -16.83 -26.43
N PRO A 40 17.69 -18.08 -26.94
CA PRO A 40 18.40 -19.17 -26.28
C PRO A 40 19.88 -18.87 -25.98
N GLU A 41 20.55 -18.06 -26.80
CA GLU A 41 21.95 -17.68 -26.54
C GLU A 41 22.06 -16.74 -25.34
N LYS A 42 21.14 -15.78 -25.23
CA LYS A 42 21.06 -14.89 -24.06
C LYS A 42 20.75 -15.68 -22.78
N PHE A 43 19.87 -16.68 -22.87
CA PHE A 43 19.56 -17.56 -21.74
C PHE A 43 20.79 -18.37 -21.28
N LYS A 44 21.58 -18.90 -22.22
CA LYS A 44 22.87 -19.58 -21.91
C LYS A 44 23.83 -18.64 -21.18
N LYS A 45 23.97 -17.40 -21.64
CA LYS A 45 24.83 -16.38 -20.98
C LYS A 45 24.36 -16.09 -19.55
N ILE A 46 23.06 -16.03 -19.28
CA ILE A 46 22.51 -15.85 -17.93
C ILE A 46 22.88 -17.01 -17.00
N LEU A 47 22.79 -18.25 -17.50
CA LEU A 47 23.14 -19.44 -16.73
C LEU A 47 24.64 -19.51 -16.43
N GLU A 48 25.48 -19.19 -17.42
CA GLU A 48 26.92 -19.11 -17.25
C GLU A 48 27.33 -18.01 -16.26
N ALA A 49 26.66 -16.85 -16.28
CA ALA A 49 26.90 -15.74 -15.36
C ALA A 49 26.62 -16.15 -13.91
N LYS A 50 25.46 -16.78 -13.66
CA LYS A 50 25.12 -17.34 -12.35
C LYS A 50 26.21 -18.30 -11.85
N ASN A 51 26.60 -19.27 -12.67
CA ASN A 51 27.58 -20.28 -12.26
C ASN A 51 28.95 -19.66 -11.97
N LYS A 52 29.37 -18.67 -12.77
CA LYS A 52 30.64 -17.95 -12.56
C LYS A 52 30.68 -17.25 -11.21
N LEU A 53 29.61 -16.55 -10.83
CA LEU A 53 29.53 -15.83 -9.56
C LEU A 53 29.36 -16.78 -8.37
N MET A 54 28.52 -17.81 -8.50
CA MET A 54 28.31 -18.83 -7.45
C MET A 54 29.58 -19.60 -7.08
N ASN A 55 30.49 -19.79 -8.04
CA ASN A 55 31.77 -20.46 -7.79
C ASN A 55 32.68 -19.71 -6.82
N GLN A 56 32.49 -18.40 -6.60
CA GLN A 56 33.27 -17.64 -5.63
C GLN A 56 32.85 -17.89 -4.18
N TYR A 57 31.60 -18.29 -3.97
CA TYR A 57 31.03 -18.56 -2.65
C TYR A 57 31.16 -20.04 -2.25
N ARG A 58 31.79 -20.86 -3.09
CA ARG A 58 31.92 -22.31 -2.88
C ARG A 58 33.38 -22.70 -2.64
N LYS A 59 33.59 -23.59 -1.67
CA LYS A 59 34.91 -24.15 -1.32
C LYS A 59 35.43 -25.18 -2.34
N VAL A 60 34.54 -25.75 -3.16
CA VAL A 60 34.86 -26.77 -4.18
C VAL A 60 34.31 -26.33 -5.53
N PRO A 61 35.13 -26.29 -6.61
CA PRO A 61 34.65 -25.95 -7.95
C PRO A 61 33.62 -26.98 -8.45
N LEU A 62 32.51 -26.50 -9.04
CA LEU A 62 31.58 -27.34 -9.78
C LEU A 62 32.33 -28.06 -10.92
N GLN A 63 32.19 -29.38 -11.01
CA GLN A 63 32.32 -30.07 -12.31
C GLN A 63 31.35 -29.42 -13.30
N LYS A 64 31.76 -29.33 -14.56
CA LYS A 64 31.14 -28.57 -15.67
C LYS A 64 29.71 -29.03 -16.06
N ASP A 65 28.94 -29.65 -15.17
CA ASP A 65 27.57 -30.06 -15.45
C ASP A 65 26.62 -28.88 -15.21
N ILE A 66 26.70 -27.92 -16.11
CA ILE A 66 25.71 -26.86 -16.22
C ILE A 66 24.43 -27.51 -16.76
N ASN A 67 23.42 -27.69 -15.91
CA ASN A 67 22.12 -28.16 -16.37
C ASN A 67 21.44 -27.05 -17.19
N TYR A 68 21.55 -27.14 -18.51
CA TYR A 68 20.88 -26.24 -19.46
C TYR A 68 19.39 -26.57 -19.64
N ASN A 69 18.92 -27.73 -19.15
CA ASN A 69 17.54 -28.21 -19.31
C ASN A 69 16.65 -27.83 -18.12
N ILE A 70 16.81 -26.62 -17.58
CA ILE A 70 15.89 -26.11 -16.55
C ILE A 70 14.65 -25.60 -17.26
N THR A 71 13.49 -26.14 -16.90
CA THR A 71 12.22 -25.73 -17.50
C THR A 71 11.74 -24.37 -16.97
N PHE A 72 10.91 -23.68 -17.75
CA PHE A 72 10.29 -22.43 -17.31
C PHE A 72 9.50 -22.62 -16.00
N SER A 73 8.71 -23.69 -15.88
CA SER A 73 7.95 -24.03 -14.68
C SER A 73 8.82 -24.20 -13.43
N GLU A 74 10.01 -24.80 -13.56
CA GLU A 74 10.94 -24.95 -12.44
C GLU A 74 11.52 -23.62 -11.97
N LEU A 75 11.89 -22.73 -12.90
CA LEU A 75 12.36 -21.38 -12.58
C LEU A 75 11.27 -20.55 -11.93
N LEU A 76 10.06 -20.64 -12.49
CA LEU A 76 8.89 -19.93 -12.01
C LEU A 76 8.54 -20.37 -10.59
N SER A 77 8.49 -21.68 -10.33
CA SER A 77 8.23 -22.23 -9.00
C SER A 77 9.22 -21.74 -7.95
N LYS A 78 10.51 -21.67 -8.31
CA LYS A 78 11.57 -21.17 -7.41
C LYS A 78 11.44 -19.67 -7.14
N LEU A 79 11.09 -18.87 -8.16
CA LEU A 79 10.85 -17.44 -7.97
C LEU A 79 9.63 -17.20 -7.09
N LEU A 80 8.50 -17.85 -7.39
CA LEU A 80 7.22 -17.66 -6.68
C LEU A 80 7.35 -17.93 -5.19
N ARG A 81 8.02 -19.02 -4.82
CA ARG A 81 8.33 -19.34 -3.41
C ARG A 81 9.25 -18.31 -2.73
N GLN A 82 10.05 -17.58 -3.50
CA GLN A 82 10.95 -16.55 -2.96
C GLN A 82 10.24 -15.19 -2.81
N ILE A 83 9.35 -14.84 -3.74
CA ILE A 83 8.69 -13.51 -3.73
C ILE A 83 7.37 -13.49 -2.96
N ALA A 84 6.73 -14.65 -2.78
CA ALA A 84 5.46 -14.83 -2.11
C ALA A 84 5.44 -16.19 -1.39
N PRO A 85 6.23 -16.35 -0.30
CA PRO A 85 6.35 -17.61 0.44
C PRO A 85 5.07 -18.00 1.19
N ASP A 86 4.21 -17.02 1.46
CA ASP A 86 2.92 -17.11 2.14
C ASP A 86 1.79 -17.64 1.24
N VAL A 87 2.03 -17.74 -0.08
CA VAL A 87 1.07 -18.27 -1.03
C VAL A 87 1.32 -19.76 -1.26
N GLU A 88 0.26 -20.57 -1.16
CA GLU A 88 0.32 -21.98 -1.51
C GLU A 88 0.44 -22.18 -3.02
N TRP A 89 1.67 -22.45 -3.46
CA TRP A 89 2.00 -22.75 -4.85
C TRP A 89 1.96 -24.27 -5.09
N ASP A 90 0.79 -24.79 -5.45
CA ASP A 90 0.64 -26.15 -5.94
C ASP A 90 1.15 -26.27 -7.40
N SER A 91 1.82 -27.38 -7.74
CA SER A 91 2.45 -27.54 -9.06
C SER A 91 1.42 -27.51 -10.19
N ILE A 92 0.22 -28.03 -9.94
CA ILE A 92 -0.89 -28.03 -10.91
C ILE A 92 -1.27 -26.58 -11.24
N PHE A 93 -1.45 -25.71 -10.24
CA PHE A 93 -1.77 -24.31 -10.44
C PHE A 93 -0.68 -23.56 -11.20
N ILE A 94 0.59 -23.81 -10.88
CA ILE A 94 1.71 -23.20 -11.62
C ILE A 94 1.67 -23.63 -13.08
N ASP A 95 1.58 -24.93 -13.33
CA ASP A 95 1.68 -25.51 -14.66
C ASP A 95 0.46 -25.19 -15.54
N THR A 96 -0.74 -25.09 -14.95
CA THR A 96 -1.99 -24.90 -15.68
C THR A 96 -2.48 -23.47 -15.68
N THR A 97 -2.47 -22.78 -14.53
CA THR A 97 -3.13 -21.48 -14.37
C THR A 97 -2.12 -20.35 -14.53
N PHE A 98 -1.03 -20.38 -13.76
CA PHE A 98 -0.05 -19.30 -13.75
C PHE A 98 0.70 -19.23 -15.08
N ASN A 99 1.10 -20.38 -15.65
CA ASN A 99 1.71 -20.43 -16.96
C ASN A 99 0.78 -19.91 -18.07
N GLU A 100 -0.51 -20.22 -18.04
CA GLU A 100 -1.48 -19.70 -19.03
C GLU A 100 -1.66 -18.18 -18.91
N ILE A 101 -1.69 -17.64 -17.69
CA ILE A 101 -1.68 -16.20 -17.45
C ILE A 101 -0.41 -15.55 -18.00
N LEU A 102 0.75 -16.20 -17.82
CA LEU A 102 2.05 -15.69 -18.25
C LEU A 102 2.34 -15.84 -19.74
N LYS A 103 1.66 -16.74 -20.45
CA LYS A 103 1.75 -16.85 -21.92
C LYS A 103 1.25 -15.57 -22.61
N GLY A 104 0.53 -14.69 -21.90
CA GLY A 104 0.22 -13.35 -22.36
C GLY A 104 -0.76 -13.29 -23.55
N CYS A 105 -1.44 -14.41 -23.86
CA CYS A 105 -2.58 -14.38 -24.75
C CYS A 105 -3.73 -13.69 -24.01
N HIS A 106 -4.08 -12.48 -24.46
CA HIS A 106 -5.02 -11.59 -23.76
C HIS A 106 -6.31 -12.31 -23.36
N ASP A 107 -6.96 -12.99 -24.30
CA ASP A 107 -8.26 -13.63 -24.05
C ASP A 107 -8.19 -14.85 -23.13
N ILE A 108 -7.13 -15.66 -23.24
CA ILE A 108 -6.98 -16.87 -22.42
C ILE A 108 -6.58 -16.48 -21.00
N SER A 109 -5.64 -15.54 -20.86
CA SER A 109 -5.16 -15.04 -19.58
C SER A 109 -6.32 -14.46 -18.76
N LEU A 110 -7.18 -13.66 -19.40
CA LEU A 110 -8.34 -13.07 -18.73
C LEU A 110 -9.39 -14.12 -18.36
N LYS A 111 -9.70 -15.09 -19.24
CA LYS A 111 -10.65 -16.17 -18.92
C LYS A 111 -10.21 -17.00 -17.72
N VAL A 112 -8.92 -17.33 -17.65
CA VAL A 112 -8.34 -18.07 -16.51
C VAL A 112 -8.40 -17.21 -15.25
N PHE A 113 -8.02 -15.93 -15.36
CA PHE A 113 -8.03 -14.99 -14.24
C PHE A 113 -9.45 -14.75 -13.67
N THR A 114 -10.47 -14.61 -14.51
CA THR A 114 -11.87 -14.45 -14.06
C THR A 114 -12.38 -15.66 -13.27
N ARG A 115 -11.86 -16.87 -13.53
CA ARG A 115 -12.24 -18.09 -12.80
C ARG A 115 -11.60 -18.21 -11.42
N LEU A 116 -10.59 -17.39 -11.12
CA LEU A 116 -9.99 -17.38 -9.79
C LEU A 116 -10.98 -16.83 -8.76
N LYS A 117 -10.94 -17.42 -7.55
CA LYS A 117 -11.60 -16.86 -6.36
C LYS A 117 -11.05 -15.46 -6.06
N LYS A 118 -11.87 -14.59 -5.45
CA LYS A 118 -11.56 -13.18 -5.18
C LYS A 118 -10.18 -12.98 -4.54
N ASP A 119 -9.94 -13.59 -3.39
CA ASP A 119 -8.70 -13.42 -2.61
C ASP A 119 -7.47 -13.90 -3.40
N ARG A 120 -7.60 -15.01 -4.12
CA ARG A 120 -6.52 -15.55 -4.96
C ARG A 120 -6.27 -14.64 -6.16
N ALA A 121 -7.31 -14.07 -6.77
CA ALA A 121 -7.18 -13.12 -7.88
C ALA A 121 -6.45 -11.84 -7.44
N ILE A 122 -6.79 -11.30 -6.26
CA ILE A 122 -6.15 -10.11 -5.67
C ILE A 122 -4.66 -10.39 -5.44
N LYS A 123 -4.33 -11.45 -4.68
CA LYS A 123 -2.93 -11.83 -4.40
C LYS A 123 -2.10 -12.03 -5.68
N ILE A 124 -2.68 -12.72 -6.67
CA ILE A 124 -2.00 -12.95 -7.95
C ILE A 124 -1.78 -11.64 -8.70
N TYR A 125 -2.78 -10.74 -8.75
CA TYR A 125 -2.64 -9.44 -9.39
C TYR A 125 -1.59 -8.54 -8.73
N GLU A 126 -1.51 -8.53 -7.39
CA GLU A 126 -0.48 -7.80 -6.67
C GLU A 126 0.92 -8.27 -7.06
N ILE A 127 1.12 -9.59 -7.11
CA ILE A 127 2.40 -10.19 -7.54
C ILE A 127 2.70 -9.82 -8.99
N LEU A 128 1.73 -9.99 -9.90
CA LEU A 128 1.92 -9.68 -11.32
C LEU A 128 2.21 -8.19 -11.55
N SER A 129 1.54 -7.30 -10.84
CA SER A 129 1.73 -5.85 -10.95
C SER A 129 3.07 -5.41 -10.36
N LYS A 130 3.40 -5.88 -9.14
CA LYS A 130 4.64 -5.53 -8.43
C LYS A 130 5.88 -6.02 -9.16
N TYR A 131 5.81 -7.18 -9.80
CA TYR A 131 6.93 -7.80 -10.50
C TYR A 131 6.73 -7.85 -12.02
N ASN A 132 5.93 -6.92 -12.59
CA ASN A 132 5.63 -6.94 -14.03
C ASN A 132 6.87 -6.79 -14.91
N GLU A 133 7.94 -6.14 -14.43
CA GLU A 133 9.22 -6.09 -15.15
C GLU A 133 9.80 -7.48 -15.43
N ILE A 134 9.49 -8.47 -14.59
CA ILE A 134 9.91 -9.87 -14.73
C ILE A 134 8.94 -10.63 -15.64
N PHE A 135 7.64 -10.42 -15.44
CA PHE A 135 6.61 -11.18 -16.15
C PHE A 135 6.32 -10.67 -17.56
N CYS A 136 6.61 -9.39 -17.81
CA CYS A 136 6.45 -8.67 -19.06
C CYS A 136 5.02 -8.72 -19.62
N LEU A 137 4.01 -8.59 -18.76
CA LEU A 137 2.62 -8.53 -19.20
C LEU A 137 2.33 -7.16 -19.83
N LYS A 138 1.51 -7.18 -20.89
CA LYS A 138 1.00 -5.99 -21.55
C LYS A 138 0.16 -5.16 -20.57
N VAL A 139 0.28 -3.83 -20.63
CA VAL A 139 -0.44 -2.90 -19.76
C VAL A 139 -1.95 -3.07 -19.90
N GLU A 140 -2.44 -3.33 -21.11
CA GLU A 140 -3.85 -3.59 -21.39
C GLU A 140 -4.35 -4.83 -20.63
N THR A 141 -3.52 -5.86 -20.51
CA THR A 141 -3.88 -7.09 -19.79
C THR A 141 -3.96 -6.86 -18.28
N LEU A 142 -3.03 -6.08 -17.71
CA LEU A 142 -3.09 -5.69 -16.30
C LEU A 142 -4.30 -4.81 -15.99
N ASN A 143 -4.65 -3.88 -16.88
CA ASN A 143 -5.83 -3.05 -16.73
C ASN A 143 -7.11 -3.90 -16.75
N SER A 144 -7.23 -4.84 -17.69
CA SER A 144 -8.37 -5.76 -17.73
C SER A 144 -8.45 -6.65 -16.48
N MET A 145 -7.33 -7.16 -15.97
CA MET A 145 -7.30 -7.89 -14.69
C MET A 145 -7.75 -7.02 -13.51
N LYS A 146 -7.36 -5.74 -13.49
CA LYS A 146 -7.81 -4.78 -12.47
C LYS A 146 -9.33 -4.58 -12.51
N GLU A 147 -9.92 -4.45 -13.69
CA GLU A 147 -11.37 -4.35 -13.83
C GLU A 147 -12.09 -5.64 -13.39
N ILE A 148 -11.52 -6.82 -13.66
CA ILE A 148 -12.05 -8.10 -13.14
C ILE A 148 -12.05 -8.12 -11.61
N ILE A 149 -11.00 -7.60 -10.96
CA ILE A 149 -10.95 -7.51 -9.50
C ILE A 149 -12.02 -6.56 -8.99
N LYS A 150 -12.16 -5.37 -9.60
CA LYS A 150 -13.22 -4.42 -9.21
C LYS A 150 -14.61 -5.02 -9.33
N GLU A 151 -14.90 -5.73 -10.42
CA GLU A 151 -16.18 -6.43 -10.60
C GLU A 151 -16.38 -7.52 -9.54
N LYS A 152 -15.32 -8.24 -9.14
CA LYS A 152 -15.38 -9.23 -8.05
C LYS A 152 -15.57 -8.61 -6.65
N MET A 153 -15.27 -7.33 -6.49
CA MET A 153 -15.47 -6.56 -5.25
C MET A 153 -16.79 -5.76 -5.27
N LYS A 154 -17.56 -5.83 -6.36
CA LYS A 154 -18.76 -5.00 -6.56
C LYS A 154 -19.90 -5.34 -5.60
N ASP A 155 -19.93 -6.59 -5.13
CA ASP A 155 -20.91 -7.11 -4.18
C ASP A 155 -20.38 -7.08 -2.73
N ASP A 156 -19.20 -6.50 -2.48
CA ASP A 156 -18.71 -6.31 -1.12
C ASP A 156 -19.67 -5.38 -0.35
N ASN A 157 -19.95 -5.72 0.90
CA ASN A 157 -20.91 -4.98 1.70
C ASN A 157 -20.24 -3.67 2.15
N ILE A 158 -20.61 -2.54 1.56
CA ILE A 158 -20.08 -1.23 1.96
C ILE A 158 -21.00 -0.59 3.01
N ILE A 159 -20.44 -0.27 4.18
CA ILE A 159 -21.12 0.48 5.23
C ILE A 159 -20.42 1.83 5.41
N ILE A 160 -21.20 2.91 5.31
CA ILE A 160 -20.70 4.26 5.51
C ILE A 160 -21.08 4.71 6.93
N LEU A 161 -20.09 5.01 7.75
CA LEU A 161 -20.25 5.63 9.06
C LEU A 161 -19.98 7.13 8.94
N GLN A 162 -20.88 7.94 9.50
CA GLN A 162 -20.76 9.41 9.54
C GLN A 162 -20.58 9.92 10.98
N PRO A 163 -19.40 9.74 11.59
CA PRO A 163 -19.15 10.22 12.95
C PRO A 163 -18.99 11.74 12.98
N LYS A 164 -19.31 12.36 14.12
CA LYS A 164 -19.02 13.78 14.33
C LYS A 164 -17.57 13.99 14.73
N ILE A 165 -17.03 15.19 14.57
CA ILE A 165 -15.68 15.55 15.06
C ILE A 165 -15.48 15.20 16.54
N LYS A 166 -16.53 15.32 17.36
CA LYS A 166 -16.51 14.93 18.77
C LYS A 166 -16.26 13.43 18.95
N ASP A 167 -16.86 12.57 18.12
CA ASP A 167 -16.66 11.12 18.22
C ASP A 167 -15.21 10.75 17.87
N LEU A 168 -14.66 11.38 16.83
CA LEU A 168 -13.27 11.19 16.40
C LEU A 168 -12.26 11.62 17.46
N MET A 169 -12.44 12.83 18.02
CA MET A 169 -11.50 13.39 19.01
C MET A 169 -11.58 12.71 20.37
N ASN A 170 -12.64 11.95 20.65
CA ASN A 170 -12.77 11.12 21.85
C ASN A 170 -12.38 9.66 21.61
N ASP A 171 -11.70 9.37 20.48
CA ASP A 171 -11.19 8.06 20.10
C ASP A 171 -12.26 6.96 20.14
N LYS A 172 -13.49 7.32 19.79
CA LYS A 172 -14.63 6.41 19.93
C LYS A 172 -14.46 5.22 18.99
N ILE A 173 -14.69 4.03 19.53
CA ILE A 173 -14.82 2.78 18.78
C ILE A 173 -16.31 2.51 18.59
N TYR A 174 -16.75 2.46 17.34
CA TYR A 174 -18.14 2.17 17.01
C TYR A 174 -18.38 0.67 16.99
N LYS A 175 -19.45 0.23 17.65
CA LYS A 175 -19.88 -1.17 17.68
C LYS A 175 -20.88 -1.40 16.54
N LEU A 176 -20.44 -2.04 15.48
CA LEU A 176 -21.24 -2.35 14.30
C LEU A 176 -21.81 -3.78 14.42
N GLU A 177 -23.12 -3.90 14.60
CA GLU A 177 -23.81 -5.18 14.71
C GLU A 177 -24.45 -5.55 13.36
N LEU A 178 -24.02 -6.67 12.77
CA LEU A 178 -24.56 -7.21 11.52
C LEU A 178 -24.98 -8.66 11.76
N GLY A 179 -26.29 -8.89 11.82
CA GLY A 179 -26.84 -10.19 12.20
C GLY A 179 -26.40 -10.58 13.61
N GLU A 180 -25.69 -11.70 13.73
CA GLU A 180 -25.14 -12.20 15.00
C GLU A 180 -23.67 -11.78 15.23
N THR A 181 -23.05 -11.10 14.26
CA THR A 181 -21.64 -10.69 14.32
C THR A 181 -21.48 -9.25 14.75
N ILE A 182 -20.41 -8.97 15.52
CA ILE A 182 -20.12 -7.65 16.05
C ILE A 182 -18.72 -7.24 15.58
N HIS A 183 -18.63 -6.10 14.91
CA HIS A 183 -17.39 -5.52 14.42
C HIS A 183 -17.08 -4.24 15.19
N TYR A 184 -15.86 -4.11 15.70
CA TYR A 184 -15.41 -2.92 16.41
C TYR A 184 -14.66 -2.03 15.43
N VAL A 185 -15.22 -0.86 15.15
CA VAL A 185 -14.73 0.07 14.14
C VAL A 185 -14.13 1.29 14.84
N PRO A 186 -12.79 1.35 14.99
CA PRO A 186 -12.12 2.55 15.49
C PRO A 186 -12.30 3.72 14.51
N LEU A 187 -12.95 4.80 14.97
CA LEU A 187 -13.44 5.84 14.08
C LEU A 187 -12.36 6.79 13.54
N TRP A 188 -11.11 6.69 13.99
CA TRP A 188 -10.01 7.50 13.48
C TRP A 188 -9.40 6.97 12.18
N HIS A 189 -9.87 5.83 11.68
CA HIS A 189 -9.51 5.32 10.35
C HIS A 189 -10.39 5.94 9.27
N ASN A 190 -9.92 5.92 8.02
CA ASN A 190 -10.72 6.35 6.87
C ASN A 190 -11.54 5.19 6.29
N GLU A 191 -10.97 3.99 6.29
CA GLU A 191 -11.56 2.79 5.73
C GLU A 191 -11.00 1.57 6.47
N LEU A 192 -11.86 0.60 6.77
CA LEU A 192 -11.50 -0.65 7.42
C LEU A 192 -12.13 -1.82 6.68
N TYR A 193 -11.39 -2.93 6.60
CA TYR A 193 -11.79 -4.16 5.94
C TYR A 193 -11.97 -5.24 7.00
N PHE A 194 -13.13 -5.89 7.00
CA PHE A 194 -13.42 -7.03 7.86
C PHE A 194 -13.77 -8.24 7.00
N ASP A 195 -13.13 -9.36 7.27
CA ASP A 195 -13.44 -10.63 6.60
C ASP A 195 -14.74 -11.19 7.18
N VAL A 196 -15.83 -11.16 6.41
CA VAL A 196 -17.15 -11.65 6.84
C VAL A 196 -17.64 -12.76 5.91
N SER A 197 -17.32 -14.01 6.27
CA SER A 197 -17.70 -15.20 5.50
C SER A 197 -17.13 -15.21 4.07
N ASP A 198 -17.98 -15.28 3.02
CA ASP A 198 -17.59 -15.30 1.60
C ASP A 198 -17.43 -13.89 0.98
N ASN A 199 -17.75 -12.82 1.72
CA ASN A 199 -17.70 -11.43 1.25
C ASN A 199 -16.85 -10.56 2.20
N ASP A 200 -16.31 -9.46 1.67
CA ASP A 200 -15.58 -8.51 2.52
C ASP A 200 -16.59 -7.45 2.97
N LEU A 201 -16.53 -7.09 4.25
CA LEU A 201 -17.23 -5.93 4.79
C LEU A 201 -16.26 -4.75 4.72
N ILE A 202 -16.61 -3.75 3.92
CA ILE A 202 -15.84 -2.50 3.82
C ILE A 202 -16.58 -1.46 4.64
N VAL A 203 -15.93 -0.93 5.67
CA VAL A 203 -16.47 0.15 6.49
C VAL A 203 -15.74 1.44 6.14
N GLN A 204 -16.43 2.36 5.50
CA GLN A 204 -15.92 3.70 5.22
C GLN A 204 -16.35 4.67 6.30
N ILE A 205 -15.39 5.44 6.83
CA ILE A 205 -15.63 6.45 7.84
C ILE A 205 -15.51 7.81 7.15
N ILE A 206 -16.65 8.48 6.98
CA ILE A 206 -16.74 9.80 6.34
C ILE A 206 -17.31 10.78 7.37
N PRO A 207 -16.44 11.51 8.09
CA PRO A 207 -16.87 12.40 9.16
C PRO A 207 -17.82 13.50 8.69
N ASP A 208 -18.88 13.72 9.48
CA ASP A 208 -19.73 14.91 9.37
C ASP A 208 -19.12 16.03 10.23
N ILE A 209 -18.43 16.96 9.57
CA ILE A 209 -17.65 18.03 10.20
C ILE A 209 -17.98 19.38 9.59
N ASP A 210 -17.81 20.44 10.38
CA ASP A 210 -18.06 21.81 9.94
C ASP A 210 -17.08 22.23 8.83
N SER A 211 -17.54 23.12 7.93
CA SER A 211 -16.77 23.55 6.75
C SER A 211 -15.48 24.30 7.07
N ASN A 212 -15.33 24.81 8.30
CA ASN A 212 -14.12 25.44 8.78
C ASN A 212 -13.09 24.44 9.34
N ILE A 213 -13.36 23.13 9.31
CA ILE A 213 -12.47 22.07 9.79
C ILE A 213 -12.07 21.19 8.61
N VAL A 214 -10.78 20.85 8.54
CA VAL A 214 -10.22 19.91 7.58
C VAL A 214 -9.39 18.89 8.33
N ILE A 215 -9.58 17.61 8.01
CA ILE A 215 -8.75 16.52 8.53
C ILE A 215 -7.78 16.13 7.40
N GLY A 216 -6.48 16.22 7.69
CA GLY A 216 -5.42 15.86 6.77
C GLY A 216 -5.18 14.33 6.71
N PRO A 217 -4.42 13.86 5.71
CA PRO A 217 -4.20 12.42 5.48
C PRO A 217 -3.49 11.70 6.62
N ASN A 218 -2.73 12.42 7.44
CA ASN A 218 -2.06 11.86 8.59
C ASN A 218 -2.86 12.07 9.89
N ASN A 219 -4.15 12.41 9.84
CA ASN A 219 -4.97 12.68 11.03
C ASN A 219 -4.59 13.94 11.82
N ASP A 220 -3.88 14.85 11.16
CA ASP A 220 -3.74 16.24 11.60
C ASP A 220 -5.03 17.02 11.31
N ILE A 221 -5.38 17.98 12.16
CA ILE A 221 -6.60 18.79 11.99
C ILE A 221 -6.22 20.23 11.71
N ALA A 222 -6.80 20.84 10.69
CA ALA A 222 -6.74 22.27 10.44
C ALA A 222 -8.12 22.90 10.68
N MET A 223 -8.16 24.01 11.42
CA MET A 223 -9.38 24.78 11.67
C MET A 223 -9.18 26.24 11.29
N ASP A 224 -10.09 26.79 10.50
CA ASP A 224 -10.23 28.23 10.31
C ASP A 224 -11.08 28.82 11.44
N TYR A 225 -10.58 29.88 12.06
CA TYR A 225 -11.26 30.56 13.16
C TYR A 225 -11.19 32.08 13.00
N GLU A 226 -12.36 32.72 12.99
CA GLU A 226 -12.46 34.17 12.93
C GLU A 226 -12.52 34.74 14.35
N LEU A 227 -11.62 35.68 14.65
CA LEU A 227 -11.53 36.34 15.94
C LEU A 227 -11.77 37.84 15.76
N HIS A 228 -12.73 38.40 16.50
CA HIS A 228 -12.98 39.84 16.50
C HIS A 228 -11.82 40.58 17.14
N LEU A 229 -11.41 41.68 16.50
CA LEU A 229 -10.26 42.47 16.94
C LEU A 229 -10.40 42.99 18.38
N LEU A 230 -11.60 43.44 18.75
CA LEU A 230 -11.88 43.93 20.11
C LEU A 230 -11.78 42.81 21.16
N ASP A 231 -12.17 41.58 20.81
CA ASP A 231 -12.08 40.43 21.72
C ASP A 231 -10.63 39.99 21.92
N ALA A 232 -9.82 40.06 20.85
CA ALA A 232 -8.39 39.80 20.90
C ALA A 232 -7.66 40.84 21.76
N TYR A 233 -8.06 42.12 21.70
CA TYR A 233 -7.42 43.20 22.47
C TYR A 233 -7.79 43.19 23.95
N ARG A 234 -9.04 42.83 24.30
CA ARG A 234 -9.54 42.89 25.68
C ARG A 234 -9.05 41.77 26.58
N ASN A 235 -8.70 40.62 26.01
CA ASN A 235 -8.32 39.42 26.75
C ASN A 235 -6.93 39.00 26.33
N GLU A 236 -6.07 38.61 27.28
CA GLU A 236 -4.72 38.09 27.00
C GLU A 236 -4.73 36.69 26.36
N THR A 237 -5.83 35.95 26.56
CA THR A 237 -5.98 34.60 26.03
C THR A 237 -7.36 34.39 25.44
N ARG A 238 -7.44 33.53 24.42
CA ARG A 238 -8.70 33.10 23.81
C ARG A 238 -8.80 31.58 23.82
N ASP A 239 -9.93 31.09 24.31
CA ASP A 239 -10.28 29.67 24.29
C ASP A 239 -11.12 29.34 23.06
N ILE A 240 -10.68 28.30 22.34
CA ILE A 240 -11.31 27.78 21.13
C ILE A 240 -11.68 26.32 21.41
N TYR A 241 -12.90 25.93 21.07
CA TYR A 241 -13.41 24.60 21.34
C TYR A 241 -13.63 23.83 20.03
N MET A 242 -13.11 22.61 19.96
CA MET A 242 -13.26 21.72 18.81
C MET A 242 -13.44 20.28 19.31
N GLY A 243 -14.50 19.61 18.90
CA GLY A 243 -14.78 18.21 19.27
C GLY A 243 -14.85 17.95 20.79
N GLY A 244 -15.17 18.98 21.59
CA GLY A 244 -15.15 18.91 23.06
C GLY A 244 -13.79 19.17 23.70
N SER A 245 -12.73 19.30 22.91
CA SER A 245 -11.40 19.71 23.38
C SER A 245 -11.25 21.24 23.40
N LYS A 246 -10.47 21.72 24.37
CA LYS A 246 -10.15 23.14 24.57
C LYS A 246 -8.75 23.46 24.03
N PHE A 247 -8.63 24.54 23.27
CA PHE A 247 -7.38 25.06 22.70
C PHE A 247 -7.25 26.54 23.07
N THR A 248 -6.25 26.86 23.88
CA THR A 248 -6.03 28.23 24.35
C THR A 248 -4.89 28.87 23.57
N ILE A 249 -5.15 30.03 22.96
CA ILE A 249 -4.14 30.85 22.30
C ILE A 249 -3.85 32.11 23.12
N ASN A 250 -2.62 32.59 23.04
CA ASN A 250 -2.23 33.90 23.57
C ASN A 250 -2.51 34.96 22.50
N THR A 251 -3.40 35.89 22.80
CA THR A 251 -3.82 36.93 21.84
C THR A 251 -2.74 37.98 21.64
N ASN A 252 -1.81 38.15 22.58
CA ASN A 252 -0.69 39.09 22.47
C ASN A 252 0.32 38.68 21.39
N GLU A 253 0.31 37.42 20.96
CA GLU A 253 1.14 36.91 19.86
C GLU A 253 0.55 37.25 18.48
N LEU A 254 -0.72 37.69 18.43
CA LEU A 254 -1.39 38.05 17.19
C LEU A 254 -0.88 39.40 16.66
N LYS A 255 -0.57 39.42 15.37
CA LYS A 255 -0.23 40.63 14.61
C LYS A 255 -1.46 41.16 13.88
N LEU A 256 -1.54 42.48 13.72
CA LEU A 256 -2.52 43.12 12.85
C LEU A 256 -2.13 42.90 11.39
N THR A 257 -2.67 41.85 10.76
CA THR A 257 -2.39 41.49 9.37
C THR A 257 -3.65 40.91 8.71
N GLU A 258 -3.75 41.08 7.40
CA GLU A 258 -4.79 40.47 6.54
C GLU A 258 -4.58 38.95 6.37
N GLN A 259 -3.38 38.45 6.65
CA GLN A 259 -3.05 37.03 6.53
C GLN A 259 -3.52 36.23 7.74
N LYS A 260 -3.91 34.98 7.52
CA LYS A 260 -4.21 34.03 8.60
C LYS A 260 -2.93 33.72 9.39
N GLN A 261 -3.07 33.66 10.71
CA GLN A 261 -1.98 33.37 11.64
C GLN A 261 -2.21 32.01 12.27
N VAL A 262 -1.26 31.09 12.15
CA VAL A 262 -1.45 29.69 12.52
C VAL A 262 -0.85 29.40 13.89
N PHE A 263 -1.68 28.92 14.81
CA PHE A 263 -1.27 28.36 16.09
C PHE A 263 -1.25 26.84 15.99
N THR A 264 -0.14 26.22 16.43
CA THR A 264 0.06 24.77 16.34
C THR A 264 0.00 24.14 17.72
N PHE A 265 -0.82 23.11 17.87
CA PHE A 265 -0.96 22.31 19.08
C PHE A 265 -0.49 20.88 18.80
N LYS A 266 0.69 20.55 19.32
CA LYS A 266 1.34 19.26 19.05
C LYS A 266 0.64 18.09 19.73
N ASN A 267 0.49 16.96 19.04
CA ASN A 267 -0.12 15.72 19.56
C ASN A 267 -1.55 15.90 20.11
N ARG A 268 -2.31 16.84 19.55
CA ARG A 268 -3.68 17.18 19.98
C ARG A 268 -4.75 16.87 18.93
N GLY A 269 -4.35 16.31 17.79
CA GLY A 269 -5.22 15.86 16.69
C GLY A 269 -5.78 14.46 16.94
N LEU A 270 -6.24 13.80 15.87
CA LEU A 270 -6.78 12.44 15.96
C LEU A 270 -5.64 11.42 16.14
N LEU A 271 -5.96 10.21 16.61
CA LEU A 271 -5.00 9.10 16.63
C LEU A 271 -4.45 8.85 15.23
N ARG A 272 -3.16 8.54 15.10
CA ARG A 272 -2.58 8.22 13.78
C ARG A 272 -3.12 6.87 13.30
N ILE A 273 -3.34 6.75 11.99
CA ILE A 273 -3.76 5.49 11.37
C ILE A 273 -2.57 4.52 11.41
N ASP A 274 -2.79 3.33 11.96
CA ASP A 274 -1.87 2.21 11.88
C ASP A 274 -2.56 1.04 11.18
N THR A 275 -1.96 0.55 10.10
CA THR A 275 -2.53 -0.52 9.26
C THR A 275 -2.23 -1.92 9.82
N ASN A 276 -1.28 -2.05 10.75
CA ASN A 276 -0.95 -3.32 11.40
C ASN A 276 -1.73 -3.50 12.69
N ASP A 277 -1.96 -2.42 13.44
CA ASP A 277 -2.79 -2.39 14.64
C ASP A 277 -3.85 -1.30 14.54
N ILE A 278 -5.05 -1.69 14.08
CA ILE A 278 -6.17 -0.75 13.91
C ILE A 278 -6.63 -0.12 15.24
N PHE A 279 -6.21 -0.65 16.39
CA PHE A 279 -6.52 -0.12 17.72
C PHE A 279 -5.37 0.68 18.34
N ASP A 280 -4.27 0.93 17.60
CA ASP A 280 -3.16 1.73 18.13
C ASP A 280 -3.64 3.11 18.57
N SER A 281 -3.24 3.48 19.80
CA SER A 281 -3.56 4.75 20.43
C SER A 281 -2.31 5.51 20.89
N SER A 282 -1.12 5.07 20.45
CA SER A 282 0.16 5.57 20.92
C SER A 282 0.52 6.97 20.40
N LYS A 283 0.07 7.32 19.19
CA LYS A 283 0.46 8.55 18.48
C LYS A 283 -0.75 9.37 18.05
N ARG A 284 -0.59 10.69 18.06
CA ARG A 284 -1.63 11.64 17.61
C ARG A 284 -1.12 12.59 16.53
N GLY A 285 -2.07 13.11 15.77
CA GLY A 285 -1.93 14.26 14.90
C GLY A 285 -1.68 15.55 15.67
N ASP A 286 -1.35 16.59 14.93
CA ASP A 286 -1.30 17.97 15.40
C ASP A 286 -2.62 18.68 15.07
N VAL A 287 -2.91 19.76 15.79
CA VAL A 287 -3.99 20.69 15.45
C VAL A 287 -3.40 22.03 15.05
N TYR A 288 -3.86 22.56 13.92
CA TYR A 288 -3.50 23.85 13.38
C TYR A 288 -4.73 24.75 13.40
N ILE A 289 -4.70 25.82 14.17
CA ILE A 289 -5.78 26.80 14.20
C ILE A 289 -5.32 28.06 13.47
N ALA A 290 -5.89 28.31 12.30
CA ALA A 290 -5.63 29.47 11.48
C ALA A 290 -6.58 30.62 11.87
N ILE A 291 -6.04 31.58 12.62
CA ILE A 291 -6.78 32.73 13.12
C ILE A 291 -6.81 33.82 12.05
N LYS A 292 -8.00 34.30 11.71
CA LYS A 292 -8.21 35.53 10.95
C LYS A 292 -8.80 36.60 11.86
N LEU A 293 -8.11 37.73 12.00
CA LEU A 293 -8.65 38.87 12.71
C LEU A 293 -9.67 39.58 11.82
N ILE A 294 -10.86 39.82 12.36
CA ILE A 294 -11.92 40.55 11.65
C ILE A 294 -12.24 41.86 12.38
N PRO A 295 -12.49 42.96 11.64
CA PRO A 295 -12.99 44.20 12.23
C PRO A 295 -14.27 43.92 13.02
N GLY A 296 -14.42 44.55 14.18
CA GLY A 296 -15.70 44.54 14.89
C GLY A 296 -16.77 45.18 14.00
N LYS A 297 -17.98 44.61 13.96
CA LYS A 297 -19.12 45.34 13.40
C LYS A 297 -19.39 46.52 14.32
N TYR A 298 -19.30 47.75 13.78
CA TYR A 298 -19.93 48.89 14.42
C TYR A 298 -21.44 48.66 14.37
N VAL A 299 -22.04 48.41 15.55
CA VAL A 299 -23.49 48.48 15.74
C VAL A 299 -23.83 49.92 16.11
#